data_AF-A0A934AJ74-F1
#
_entry.id   AF-A0A934AJ74-F1
#
_cell.length_a   1.000
_cell.length_b   1.000
_cell.length_c   1.000
_cell.angle_alpha   90.00
_cell.angle_beta   90.00
_cell.angle_gamma   90.00
#
_symmetry.space_group_name_H-M   'P 1'
#
loop_
_entity.id
_entity.type
_entity.pdbx_description
1 polymer ?
#
loop_
_entity_poly.entity_id
_entity_poly.type
_entity_poly.pdbx_seq_one_letter_code
_entity_poly.pdbx_strand_id
1 'polypeptide(L)'
;MTISAHLSPDPERRLRAILESMTRSVERADLKVGALTLFAAGEAAFVFAAAPRGAVSFAALALLGASLPVGALAFSPLAWVPRWLTLLDAAKDRPAPPEGLLAAESLAACTRRELTITLDHYLGGGITATPYYEDIVGLIILNAREAWRKARLFKVSCALVGVGQLAVLLSLLWH
;
A
#
# COMPACT_ATOMS: atom_id res chain seq x y z
N MET A 1 -37.05 29.05 -10.04
CA MET A 1 -35.68 28.73 -10.50
C MET A 1 -35.52 27.23 -10.54
N THR A 2 -35.74 26.65 -11.71
CA THR A 2 -35.62 25.23 -12.01
C THR A 2 -34.14 24.91 -12.17
N ILE A 3 -33.55 24.33 -11.14
CA ILE A 3 -32.20 23.79 -11.19
C ILE A 3 -32.26 22.57 -12.12
N SER A 4 -31.65 22.72 -13.29
CA SER A 4 -31.57 21.73 -14.35
C SER A 4 -31.13 20.37 -13.82
N ALA A 5 -32.02 19.38 -13.91
CA ALA A 5 -31.76 17.96 -13.71
C ALA A 5 -30.86 17.33 -14.79
N HIS A 6 -30.10 18.13 -15.54
CA HIS A 6 -29.35 17.69 -16.72
C HIS A 6 -27.83 17.53 -16.48
N LEU A 7 -27.38 17.68 -15.23
CA LEU A 7 -26.00 17.45 -14.79
C LEU A 7 -25.97 16.66 -13.46
N SER A 8 -26.84 15.66 -13.28
CA SER A 8 -26.61 14.69 -12.21
C SER A 8 -25.44 13.80 -12.64
N PRO A 9 -24.24 13.93 -12.06
CA PRO A 9 -23.20 12.96 -12.33
C PRO A 9 -23.73 11.60 -11.91
N ASP A 10 -23.73 10.65 -12.85
CA ASP A 10 -24.10 9.27 -12.56
C ASP A 10 -23.26 8.76 -11.38
N PRO A 11 -23.87 8.51 -10.19
CA PRO A 11 -23.15 8.13 -8.98
C PRO A 11 -22.33 6.86 -9.21
N GLU A 12 -22.82 5.97 -10.09
CA GLU A 12 -22.10 4.79 -10.52
C GLU A 12 -20.79 5.14 -11.21
N ARG A 13 -20.80 6.10 -12.15
CA ARG A 13 -19.60 6.53 -12.87
C ARG A 13 -18.54 7.10 -11.91
N ARG A 14 -18.96 7.85 -10.89
CA ARG A 14 -18.05 8.40 -9.87
C ARG A 14 -17.48 7.32 -8.96
N LEU A 15 -18.32 6.38 -8.49
CA LEU A 15 -17.86 5.24 -7.69
C LEU A 15 -16.88 4.37 -8.48
N ARG A 16 -17.15 4.11 -9.77
CA ARG A 16 -16.23 3.38 -10.66
C ARG A 16 -14.91 4.11 -10.83
N ALA A 17 -14.91 5.43 -10.99
CA ALA A 17 -13.68 6.21 -11.08
C ALA A 17 -12.82 6.12 -9.80
N ILE A 18 -13.46 6.13 -8.61
CA ILE A 18 -12.77 5.94 -7.33
C ILE A 18 -12.19 4.51 -7.24
N LEU A 19 -12.99 3.50 -7.60
CA LEU A 19 -12.54 2.11 -7.62
C LEU A 19 -11.34 1.93 -8.54
N GLU A 20 -11.40 2.46 -9.77
CA GLU A 20 -10.32 2.40 -10.74
C GLU A 20 -9.04 3.11 -10.25
N SER A 21 -9.20 4.26 -9.57
CA SER A 21 -8.09 4.96 -8.92
C SER A 21 -7.42 4.09 -7.85
N MET A 22 -8.22 3.39 -7.02
CA MET A 22 -7.69 2.48 -6.01
C MET A 22 -6.99 1.26 -6.64
N THR A 23 -7.57 0.67 -7.69
CA THR A 23 -6.94 -0.43 -8.43
C THR A 23 -5.58 0.00 -8.99
N ARG A 24 -5.51 1.17 -9.65
CA ARG A 24 -4.24 1.73 -10.14
C ARG A 24 -3.24 2.00 -9.01
N SER A 25 -3.71 2.36 -7.81
CA SER A 25 -2.85 2.52 -6.64
C SER A 25 -2.25 1.19 -6.19
N VAL A 26 -3.03 0.10 -6.20
CA VAL A 26 -2.55 -1.25 -5.89
C VAL A 26 -1.50 -1.68 -6.93
N GLU A 27 -1.79 -1.54 -8.22
CA GLU A 27 -0.86 -1.90 -9.31
C GLU A 27 0.47 -1.16 -9.20
N ARG A 28 0.44 0.15 -8.89
CA ARG A 28 1.67 0.94 -8.68
C ARG A 28 2.45 0.45 -7.46
N ALA A 29 1.76 0.05 -6.39
CA ALA A 29 2.41 -0.48 -5.21
C ALA A 29 3.07 -1.84 -5.52
N ASP A 30 2.40 -2.70 -6.30
CA ASP A 30 2.95 -3.98 -6.77
C ASP A 30 4.20 -3.78 -7.62
N LEU A 31 4.16 -2.86 -8.59
CA LEU A 31 5.33 -2.55 -9.42
C LEU A 31 6.52 -2.08 -8.58
N LYS A 32 6.29 -1.20 -7.60
CA LYS A 32 7.35 -0.69 -6.71
C LYS A 32 7.94 -1.79 -5.83
N VAL A 33 7.10 -2.61 -5.21
CA VAL A 33 7.58 -3.71 -4.36
C VAL A 33 8.29 -4.76 -5.21
N GLY A 34 7.76 -5.10 -6.38
CA GLY A 34 8.38 -6.03 -7.32
C GLY A 34 9.76 -5.56 -7.77
N ALA A 35 9.87 -4.30 -8.19
CA ALA A 35 11.14 -3.70 -8.59
C ALA A 35 12.16 -3.73 -7.44
N LEU A 36 11.76 -3.33 -6.23
CA LEU A 36 12.63 -3.33 -5.05
C LEU A 36 13.06 -4.75 -4.65
N THR A 37 12.16 -5.73 -4.73
CA THR A 37 12.45 -7.13 -4.39
C THR A 37 13.43 -7.73 -5.40
N LEU A 38 13.24 -7.48 -6.69
CA LEU A 38 14.15 -7.92 -7.74
C LEU A 38 15.53 -7.28 -7.58
N PHE A 39 15.56 -5.98 -7.28
CA PHE A 39 16.79 -5.26 -7.01
C PHE A 39 17.56 -5.85 -5.82
N ALA A 40 16.88 -6.07 -4.69
CA ALA A 40 17.49 -6.67 -3.51
C ALA A 40 17.99 -8.10 -3.75
N ALA A 41 17.26 -8.89 -4.56
CA ALA A 41 17.70 -10.23 -4.98
C ALA A 41 18.99 -10.17 -5.81
N GLY A 42 19.05 -9.22 -6.76
CA GLY A 42 20.23 -8.98 -7.59
C GLY A 42 21.44 -8.54 -6.76
N GLU A 43 21.26 -7.61 -5.84
CA GLU A 43 22.33 -7.20 -4.92
C GLU A 43 22.78 -8.35 -4.01
N ALA A 44 21.87 -9.14 -3.46
CA ALA A 44 22.23 -10.29 -2.63
C ALA A 44 23.06 -11.30 -3.43
N ALA A 45 22.69 -11.59 -4.69
CA ALA A 45 23.46 -12.46 -5.57
C ALA A 45 24.84 -11.89 -5.88
N PHE A 46 24.94 -10.58 -6.11
CA PHE A 46 26.22 -9.90 -6.34
C PHE A 46 27.13 -9.98 -5.12
N VAL A 47 26.62 -9.65 -3.93
CA VAL A 47 27.37 -9.70 -2.67
C VAL A 47 27.83 -11.14 -2.40
N PHE A 48 26.97 -12.13 -2.64
CA PHE A 48 27.33 -13.54 -2.47
C PHE A 48 28.47 -13.99 -3.40
N ALA A 49 28.50 -13.47 -4.63
CA ALA A 49 29.49 -13.86 -5.64
C ALA A 49 30.82 -13.08 -5.55
N ALA A 50 30.76 -11.78 -5.27
CA ALA A 50 31.89 -10.87 -5.44
C ALA A 50 32.39 -10.23 -4.15
N ALA A 51 31.58 -10.18 -3.08
CA ALA A 51 32.01 -9.52 -1.85
C ALA A 51 32.94 -10.43 -1.03
N PRO A 52 33.91 -9.84 -0.33
CA PRO A 52 34.75 -10.58 0.58
C PRO A 52 33.95 -11.23 1.70
N ARG A 53 34.39 -12.41 2.12
CA ARG A 53 33.75 -13.16 3.21
C ARG A 53 34.12 -12.54 4.56
N GLY A 54 33.22 -11.71 5.08
CA GLY A 54 33.35 -11.06 6.39
C GLY A 54 32.01 -10.89 7.09
N ALA A 55 32.04 -10.59 8.38
CA ALA A 55 30.82 -10.43 9.20
C ALA A 55 29.89 -9.34 8.63
N VAL A 56 30.45 -8.27 8.06
CA VAL A 56 29.69 -7.18 7.43
C VAL A 56 28.97 -7.65 6.16
N SER A 57 29.62 -8.46 5.31
CA SER A 57 29.00 -9.04 4.11
C SER A 57 27.88 -10.02 4.46
N PHE A 58 28.02 -10.79 5.56
CA PHE A 58 26.94 -11.62 6.08
C PHE A 58 25.75 -10.79 6.57
N ALA A 59 26.00 -9.69 7.28
CA ALA A 59 24.94 -8.78 7.71
C ALA A 59 24.20 -8.15 6.51
N ALA A 60 24.93 -7.74 5.48
CA ALA A 60 24.35 -7.24 4.23
C ALA A 60 23.46 -8.29 3.55
N LEU A 61 23.96 -9.53 3.42
CA LEU A 61 23.18 -10.65 2.86
C LEU A 61 21.94 -10.97 3.69
N ALA A 62 22.04 -10.93 5.03
CA ALA A 62 20.91 -11.17 5.90
C ALA A 62 19.83 -10.08 5.74
N LEU A 63 20.22 -8.81 5.62
CA LEU A 63 19.28 -7.69 5.44
C LEU A 63 18.63 -7.71 4.05
N LEU A 64 19.41 -7.92 2.99
CA LEU A 64 18.88 -8.04 1.63
C LEU A 64 18.00 -9.30 1.51
N GLY A 65 18.43 -10.42 2.10
CA GLY A 65 17.66 -11.66 2.17
C GLY A 65 16.37 -11.51 2.95
N ALA A 66 16.34 -10.74 4.04
CA ALA A 66 15.13 -10.44 4.81
C ALA A 66 14.14 -9.57 4.03
N SER A 67 14.58 -8.80 3.03
CA SER A 67 13.67 -8.03 2.18
C SER A 67 12.85 -8.91 1.22
N LEU A 68 13.35 -10.10 0.84
CA LEU A 68 12.67 -11.05 -0.04
C LEU A 68 11.34 -11.59 0.51
N PRO A 69 11.27 -12.14 1.75
CA PRO A 69 10.00 -12.56 2.33
C PRO A 69 9.06 -11.37 2.55
N VAL A 70 9.58 -10.17 2.84
CA VAL A 70 8.74 -8.96 2.95
C VAL A 70 8.11 -8.60 1.60
N GLY A 71 8.89 -8.69 0.52
CA GLY A 71 8.39 -8.54 -0.85
C GLY A 71 7.34 -9.59 -1.22
N ALA A 72 7.62 -10.87 -0.94
CA ALA A 72 6.68 -11.95 -1.19
C ALA A 72 5.35 -11.79 -0.41
N LEU A 73 5.44 -11.33 0.85
CA LEU A 73 4.25 -11.01 1.66
C LEU A 73 3.43 -9.85 1.08
N ALA A 74 4.05 -8.92 0.37
CA ALA A 74 3.32 -7.81 -0.25
C ALA A 74 2.43 -8.27 -1.41
N PHE A 75 2.87 -9.27 -2.18
CA PHE A 75 2.08 -9.89 -3.25
C PHE A 75 1.04 -10.88 -2.73
N SER A 76 1.06 -11.22 -1.44
CA SER A 76 0.11 -12.17 -0.89
C SER A 76 -1.30 -11.56 -0.83
N PRO A 77 -2.32 -12.24 -1.41
CA PRO A 77 -3.71 -11.82 -1.29
C PRO A 77 -4.26 -12.07 0.12
N LEU A 78 -3.50 -12.74 1.00
CA LEU A 78 -3.96 -13.06 2.35
C LEU A 78 -4.25 -11.77 3.12
N ALA A 79 -5.51 -11.55 3.49
CA ALA A 79 -5.98 -10.43 4.31
C ALA A 79 -5.40 -10.42 5.74
N TRP A 80 -4.55 -11.39 6.08
CA TRP A 80 -3.82 -11.44 7.33
C TRP A 80 -2.77 -10.34 7.37
N VAL A 81 -3.13 -9.23 7.99
CA VAL A 81 -2.16 -8.23 8.46
C VAL A 81 -1.44 -8.86 9.64
N PRO A 82 -0.15 -9.23 9.53
CA PRO A 82 0.57 -9.77 10.68
C PRO A 82 0.55 -8.77 11.85
N ARG A 83 0.43 -9.27 13.08
CA ARG A 83 0.30 -8.44 14.30
C ARG A 83 1.43 -7.43 14.47
N TRP A 84 2.63 -7.68 13.96
CA TRP A 84 3.72 -6.70 14.00
C TRP A 84 3.44 -5.48 13.11
N LEU A 85 2.64 -5.62 12.05
CA LEU A 85 2.11 -4.46 11.32
C LEU A 85 1.04 -3.73 12.15
N THR A 86 0.26 -4.37 13.01
CA THR A 86 -0.66 -3.58 13.87
C THR A 86 0.09 -2.68 14.86
N LEU A 87 1.37 -2.93 15.18
CA LEU A 87 2.17 -2.07 16.05
C LEU A 87 2.57 -0.73 15.42
N LEU A 88 2.77 -0.64 14.08
CA LEU A 88 2.87 0.69 13.44
C LEU A 88 1.52 1.29 13.02
N ASP A 89 0.38 0.67 13.39
CA ASP A 89 -0.96 1.27 13.22
C ASP A 89 -1.37 2.15 14.42
N ALA A 90 -0.42 2.59 15.26
CA ALA A 90 -0.65 3.60 16.30
C ALA A 90 -1.21 4.93 15.76
N ALA A 91 -1.33 5.09 14.43
CA ALA A 91 -1.99 6.20 13.76
C ALA A 91 -3.53 6.09 13.72
N LYS A 92 -4.14 5.01 14.23
CA LYS A 92 -5.61 4.81 14.23
C LYS A 92 -6.38 5.93 14.95
N ASP A 93 -5.71 6.71 15.79
CA ASP A 93 -6.31 7.82 16.55
C ASP A 93 -6.17 9.19 15.86
N ARG A 94 -5.61 9.28 14.65
CA ARG A 94 -5.56 10.56 13.94
C ARG A 94 -6.87 10.80 13.18
N PRO A 95 -7.61 11.89 13.46
CA PRO A 95 -8.72 12.30 12.61
C PRO A 95 -8.19 12.53 11.19
N ALA A 96 -8.82 11.89 10.21
CA ALA A 96 -8.43 11.99 8.81
C ALA A 96 -8.38 13.48 8.40
N PRO A 97 -7.27 13.97 7.82
CA PRO A 97 -7.20 15.35 7.37
C PRO A 97 -8.25 15.58 6.26
N PRO A 98 -8.94 16.74 6.26
CA PRO A 98 -10.04 17.03 5.33
C PRO A 98 -9.63 17.08 3.85
N GLU A 99 -8.34 17.08 3.54
CA GLU A 99 -7.81 17.32 2.19
C GLU A 99 -7.56 16.05 1.36
N GLY A 100 -7.83 14.86 1.90
CA GLY A 100 -7.50 13.59 1.24
C GLY A 100 -8.57 12.51 1.36
N LEU A 101 -9.84 12.86 1.16
CA LEU A 101 -10.99 11.96 1.34
C LEU A 101 -10.91 10.69 0.47
N LEU A 102 -10.14 10.74 -0.63
CA LEU A 102 -9.91 9.63 -1.56
C LEU A 102 -8.49 9.04 -1.49
N ALA A 103 -7.68 9.42 -0.49
CA ALA A 103 -6.37 8.80 -0.28
C ALA A 103 -6.55 7.37 0.25
N ALA A 104 -5.74 6.43 -0.25
CA ALA A 104 -5.81 5.02 0.17
C ALA A 104 -5.63 4.85 1.69
N GLU A 105 -4.82 5.69 2.34
CA GLU A 105 -4.63 5.70 3.80
C GLU A 105 -5.92 6.06 4.54
N SER A 106 -6.56 7.17 4.17
CA SER A 106 -7.84 7.61 4.74
C SER A 106 -8.94 6.58 4.52
N LEU A 107 -9.05 6.04 3.30
CA LEU A 107 -10.05 5.04 2.94
C LEU A 107 -9.83 3.69 3.64
N ALA A 108 -8.56 3.31 3.89
CA ALA A 108 -8.24 2.07 4.59
C ALA A 108 -8.64 2.10 6.07
N ALA A 109 -8.57 3.28 6.70
CA ALA A 109 -8.94 3.52 8.09
C ALA A 109 -10.47 3.57 8.31
N CYS A 110 -11.22 4.01 7.30
CA CYS A 110 -12.68 4.09 7.38
C CYS A 110 -13.34 2.71 7.54
N THR A 111 -14.43 2.67 8.32
CA THR A 111 -15.36 1.54 8.30
C THR A 111 -16.25 1.60 7.06
N ARG A 112 -16.84 0.46 6.68
CA ARG A 112 -17.77 0.39 5.54
C ARG A 112 -18.91 1.38 5.67
N ARG A 113 -19.50 1.46 6.86
CA ARG A 113 -20.62 2.37 7.16
C ARG A 113 -20.22 3.84 7.05
N GLU A 114 -19.08 4.22 7.62
CA GLU A 114 -18.58 5.61 7.54
C GLU A 114 -18.30 6.01 6.09
N LEU A 115 -17.68 5.13 5.31
CA LEU A 115 -17.39 5.43 3.90
C LEU A 115 -18.67 5.51 3.07
N THR A 116 -19.63 4.61 3.29
CA THR A 116 -20.93 4.68 2.60
C THR A 116 -21.64 5.99 2.91
N ILE A 117 -21.70 6.42 4.17
CA ILE A 117 -22.34 7.69 4.56
C ILE A 117 -21.61 8.88 3.94
N THR A 118 -20.28 8.86 3.95
CA THR A 118 -19.49 9.98 3.43
C THR A 118 -19.59 10.09 1.91
N LEU A 119 -19.57 8.95 1.20
CA LEU A 119 -19.76 8.91 -0.25
C LEU A 119 -21.20 9.25 -0.63
N ASP A 120 -22.21 8.83 0.14
CA ASP A 120 -23.61 9.18 -0.10
C ASP A 120 -23.79 10.70 -0.01
N HIS A 121 -23.20 11.34 1.01
CA HIS A 121 -23.18 12.79 1.13
C HIS A 121 -22.42 13.48 -0.02
N TYR A 122 -21.24 12.96 -0.39
CA TYR A 122 -20.38 13.56 -1.42
C TYR A 122 -20.93 13.42 -2.85
N LEU A 123 -21.68 12.36 -3.12
CA LEU A 123 -22.24 12.05 -4.43
C LEU A 123 -23.68 12.55 -4.63
N GLY A 124 -24.27 13.16 -3.59
CA GLY A 124 -25.61 13.76 -3.67
C GLY A 124 -26.75 12.79 -3.36
N GLY A 125 -26.48 11.69 -2.66
CA GLY A 125 -27.43 10.68 -2.21
C GLY A 125 -27.62 9.49 -3.15
N GLY A 126 -28.31 8.45 -2.66
CA GLY A 126 -28.74 7.29 -3.45
C GLY A 126 -27.81 6.07 -3.38
N ILE A 127 -26.71 6.14 -2.64
CA ILE A 127 -25.78 5.03 -2.43
C ILE A 127 -26.32 4.06 -1.39
N THR A 128 -26.89 4.59 -0.30
CA THR A 128 -27.49 3.77 0.76
C THR A 128 -28.82 3.13 0.35
N ALA A 129 -29.38 3.52 -0.80
CA ALA A 129 -30.67 3.04 -1.29
C ALA A 129 -30.55 1.76 -2.14
N THR A 130 -29.37 1.44 -2.66
CA THR A 130 -29.14 0.30 -3.57
C THR A 130 -27.98 -0.59 -3.08
N PRO A 131 -28.24 -1.87 -2.76
CA PRO A 131 -27.21 -2.79 -2.29
C PRO A 131 -26.00 -2.92 -3.23
N TYR A 132 -26.23 -2.76 -4.54
CA TYR A 132 -25.17 -2.79 -5.55
C TYR A 132 -24.07 -1.75 -5.30
N TYR A 133 -24.41 -0.53 -4.87
CA TYR A 133 -23.40 0.49 -4.61
C TYR A 133 -22.63 0.20 -3.31
N GLU A 134 -23.24 -0.47 -2.32
CA GLU A 134 -22.54 -0.90 -1.10
C GLU A 134 -21.44 -1.93 -1.37
N ASP A 135 -21.61 -2.77 -2.40
CA ASP A 135 -20.59 -3.72 -2.83
C ASP A 135 -19.41 -3.02 -3.51
N ILE A 136 -19.68 -2.02 -4.37
CA ILE A 136 -18.61 -1.20 -4.96
C ILE A 136 -17.83 -0.46 -3.86
N VAL A 137 -18.51 0.09 -2.86
CA VAL A 137 -17.87 0.72 -1.70
C VAL A 137 -17.04 -0.31 -0.92
N GLY A 138 -17.52 -1.54 -0.77
CA GLY A 138 -16.76 -2.64 -0.17
C GLY A 138 -15.45 -2.93 -0.92
N LEU A 139 -15.50 -2.99 -2.26
CA LEU A 139 -14.32 -3.18 -3.11
C LEU A 139 -13.33 -2.02 -3.01
N ILE A 140 -13.81 -0.78 -2.94
CA ILE A 140 -12.97 0.41 -2.74
C ILE A 140 -12.17 0.29 -1.44
N ILE A 141 -12.82 -0.10 -0.33
CA ILE A 141 -12.14 -0.27 0.97
C ILE A 141 -11.12 -1.39 0.91
N LEU A 142 -11.47 -2.51 0.27
CA LEU A 142 -10.57 -3.64 0.14
C LEU A 142 -9.30 -3.26 -0.64
N ASN A 143 -9.45 -2.62 -1.79
CA ASN A 143 -8.32 -2.14 -2.60
C ASN A 143 -7.51 -1.05 -1.87
N ALA A 144 -8.17 -0.14 -1.14
CA ALA A 144 -7.49 0.87 -0.34
C ALA A 144 -6.62 0.26 0.77
N ARG A 145 -7.15 -0.73 1.51
CA ARG A 145 -6.41 -1.47 2.54
C ARG A 145 -5.24 -2.25 1.96
N GLU A 146 -5.44 -2.88 0.81
CA GLU A 146 -4.37 -3.58 0.10
C GLU A 146 -3.26 -2.63 -0.33
N ALA A 147 -3.61 -1.51 -0.97
CA ALA A 147 -2.67 -0.48 -1.39
C ALA A 147 -1.89 0.10 -0.20
N TRP A 148 -2.59 0.40 0.91
CA TRP A 148 -1.97 0.91 2.13
C TRP A 148 -0.96 -0.08 2.73
N ARG A 149 -1.36 -1.35 2.86
CA ARG A 149 -0.49 -2.43 3.35
C ARG A 149 0.75 -2.58 2.47
N LYS A 150 0.58 -2.63 1.14
CA LYS A 150 1.70 -2.76 0.19
C LYS A 150 2.65 -1.57 0.28
N ALA A 151 2.12 -0.34 0.37
CA ALA A 151 2.93 0.86 0.54
C ALA A 151 3.75 0.83 1.85
N ARG A 152 3.21 0.23 2.90
CA ARG A 152 3.90 0.08 4.17
C ARG A 152 4.98 -1.00 4.14
N LEU A 153 4.69 -2.16 3.55
CA LEU A 153 5.70 -3.20 3.31
C LEU A 153 6.83 -2.66 2.42
N PHE A 154 6.51 -1.85 1.41
CA PHE A 154 7.51 -1.15 0.60
C PHE A 154 8.43 -0.28 1.46
N LYS A 155 7.90 0.54 2.39
CA LYS A 155 8.72 1.35 3.30
C LYS A 155 9.65 0.50 4.17
N VAL A 156 9.16 -0.62 4.70
CA VAL A 156 9.97 -1.56 5.49
C VAL A 156 11.06 -2.18 4.62
N SER A 157 10.73 -2.66 3.43
CA SER A 157 11.71 -3.18 2.47
C SER A 157 12.74 -2.13 2.09
N CYS A 158 12.35 -0.86 1.87
CA CYS A 158 13.29 0.22 1.58
C CYS A 158 14.27 0.44 2.73
N ALA A 159 13.80 0.39 3.98
CA ALA A 159 14.67 0.52 5.14
C ALA A 159 15.66 -0.65 5.22
N LEU A 160 15.20 -1.89 5.01
CA LEU A 160 16.06 -3.08 5.01
C LEU A 160 17.11 -3.02 3.90
N VAL A 161 16.69 -2.70 2.67
CA VAL A 161 17.59 -2.57 1.52
C VAL A 161 18.58 -1.43 1.74
N GLY A 162 18.13 -0.26 2.22
CA GLY A 162 19.01 0.88 2.49
C GLY A 162 20.09 0.57 3.53
N VAL A 163 19.72 -0.08 4.64
CA VAL A 163 20.72 -0.52 5.65
C VAL A 163 21.62 -1.62 5.08
N GLY A 164 21.07 -2.54 4.28
CA GLY A 164 21.84 -3.56 3.57
C GLY A 164 22.89 -2.94 2.63
N GLN A 165 22.52 -1.94 1.84
CA GLN A 165 23.43 -1.22 0.95
C GLN A 165 24.56 -0.52 1.70
N LEU A 166 24.26 0.12 2.83
CA LEU A 166 25.30 0.70 3.68
C LEU A 166 26.29 -0.35 4.18
N ALA A 167 25.80 -1.54 4.57
CA ALA A 167 26.67 -2.65 4.97
C ALA A 167 27.52 -3.16 3.79
N VAL A 168 26.97 -3.26 2.59
CA VAL A 168 27.75 -3.60 1.38
C VAL A 168 28.87 -2.59 1.15
N LEU A 169 28.57 -1.30 1.18
CA LEU A 169 29.57 -0.24 0.99
C LEU A 169 30.67 -0.30 2.04
N LEU A 170 30.31 -0.51 3.31
CA LEU A 170 31.28 -0.67 4.40
C LEU A 170 32.17 -1.89 4.20
N SER A 171 31.60 -3.01 3.72
CA SER A 171 32.39 -4.23 3.44
C SER A 171 33.41 -4.05 2.33
N LEU A 172 33.10 -3.21 1.34
CA LEU A 172 33.98 -2.89 0.23
C LEU A 172 35.06 -1.87 0.60
N LEU A 173 34.78 -0.96 1.54
CA LEU A 173 35.75 0.06 2.01
C LEU A 173 36.77 -0.51 3.00
N TRP A 174 36.40 -1.54 3.76
CA TRP A 174 37.26 -2.18 4.77
C TRP A 174 38.07 -3.37 4.23
N HIS A 175 38.12 -3.54 2.91
CA HIS A 175 38.95 -4.50 2.20
C HIS A 175 39.94 -3.79 1.29
#